data_AF-B9SP27-F1
#
_entry.id   AF-B9SP27-F1
#
_cell.length_a   1.000
_cell.length_b   1.000
_cell.length_c   1.000
_cell.angle_alpha   90.00
_cell.angle_beta   90.00
_cell.angle_gamma   90.00
#
_symmetry.space_group_name_H-M   'P 1'
#
loop_
_entity.id
_entity.type
_entity.pdbx_description
1 polymer ?
#
loop_
_entity_poly.entity_id
_entity_poly.type
_entity_poly.pdbx_seq_one_letter_code
_entity_poly.pdbx_strand_id
1 'polypeptide(L)'
;MRNLPFAKAFDNAVVICFFSRLLSLFPLVWKLKRLFNLGSKKRLKEAIGIIDKFALEIIKSKNQEKESDKSQDLLSRFMFLSSDYEFQDQEQKTKFLRDIVISFVLAGKDTISTALTWFFWLLMENPCCGRLIYQELTEVAPLEAVSESRMRIFSYDDLKRLHCLHSYIRDNETVSTCGHQLKINDGR
;
A
#
# COMPACT_ATOMS: atom_id res chain seq x y z
N MET A 1 -0.83 5.97 13.59
CA MET A 1 -0.92 4.61 14.18
C MET A 1 0.26 3.78 13.70
N ARG A 2 1.23 3.47 14.57
CA ARG A 2 2.29 2.49 14.25
C ARG A 2 1.85 1.13 14.80
N ASN A 3 1.11 0.36 14.01
CA ASN A 3 0.83 -1.04 14.32
C ASN A 3 2.07 -1.91 14.03
N LEU A 4 3.19 -1.59 14.71
CA LEU A 4 4.44 -2.35 14.68
C LEU A 4 4.24 -3.86 14.88
N PRO A 5 3.34 -4.34 15.77
CA PRO A 5 3.07 -5.77 15.89
C PRO A 5 2.41 -6.36 14.63
N PHE A 6 1.51 -5.64 13.96
CA PHE A 6 0.92 -6.08 12.71
C PHE A 6 1.96 -6.16 11.60
N ALA A 7 2.75 -5.10 11.39
CA ALA A 7 3.77 -5.08 10.34
C ALA A 7 4.77 -6.24 10.52
N LYS A 8 5.25 -6.46 11.75
CA LYS A 8 6.16 -7.56 12.06
C LYS A 8 5.50 -8.94 11.89
N ALA A 9 4.25 -9.11 12.28
CA ALA A 9 3.50 -10.35 12.07
C ALA A 9 3.32 -10.63 10.58
N PHE A 10 2.98 -9.60 9.80
CA PHE A 10 2.77 -9.67 8.38
C PHE A 10 4.05 -10.05 7.63
N ASP A 11 5.17 -9.36 7.89
CA ASP A 11 6.46 -9.68 7.28
C ASP A 11 6.89 -11.11 7.62
N ASN A 12 6.73 -11.53 8.88
CA ASN A 12 7.02 -12.92 9.28
C ASN A 12 6.14 -13.93 8.52
N ALA A 13 4.84 -13.66 8.38
CA ALA A 13 3.92 -14.54 7.68
C ALA A 13 4.27 -14.65 6.20
N VAL A 14 4.54 -13.53 5.52
CA VAL A 14 4.94 -13.50 4.11
C VAL A 14 6.25 -14.26 3.90
N VAL A 15 7.26 -13.99 4.72
CA VAL A 15 8.55 -14.68 4.67
C VAL A 15 8.36 -16.18 4.87
N ILE A 16 7.68 -16.60 5.94
CA ILE A 16 7.46 -18.03 6.21
C ILE A 16 6.68 -18.70 5.07
N CYS A 17 5.65 -18.06 4.53
CA CYS A 17 4.87 -18.59 3.41
C CYS A 17 5.68 -18.68 2.11
N PHE A 18 6.45 -17.65 1.79
CA PHE A 18 7.30 -17.61 0.61
C PHE A 18 8.40 -18.67 0.68
N PHE A 19 9.18 -18.71 1.78
CA PHE A 19 10.17 -19.76 2.00
C PHE A 19 9.53 -21.15 2.02
N SER A 20 8.36 -21.29 2.64
CA SER A 20 7.60 -22.55 2.64
C SER A 20 7.28 -23.01 1.22
N ARG A 21 6.87 -22.11 0.33
CA ARG A 21 6.54 -22.41 -1.08
C ARG A 21 7.78 -22.67 -1.92
N LEU A 22 8.79 -21.79 -1.83
CA LEU A 22 10.03 -21.88 -2.58
C LEU A 22 10.83 -23.15 -2.21
N LEU A 23 10.94 -23.46 -0.92
CA LEU A 23 11.67 -24.63 -0.44
C LEU A 23 10.90 -25.94 -0.65
N SER A 24 9.59 -25.91 -0.88
CA SER A 24 8.83 -27.12 -1.23
C SER A 24 9.15 -27.63 -2.63
N LEU A 25 9.78 -26.81 -3.48
CA LEU A 25 10.31 -27.23 -4.78
C LEU A 25 11.57 -28.12 -4.63
N PHE A 26 12.22 -28.10 -3.46
CA PHE A 26 13.38 -28.93 -3.17
C PHE A 26 13.00 -30.12 -2.26
N PRO A 27 12.99 -31.36 -2.79
CA PRO A 27 12.51 -32.54 -2.04
C PRO A 27 13.30 -32.86 -0.78
N LEU A 28 14.59 -32.49 -0.73
CA LEU A 28 15.43 -32.62 0.46
C LEU A 28 15.01 -31.67 1.59
N VAL A 29 14.66 -30.43 1.25
CA VAL A 29 14.21 -29.43 2.22
C VAL A 29 12.81 -29.75 2.71
N TRP A 30 11.95 -30.35 1.89
CA TRP A 30 10.63 -30.82 2.32
C TRP A 30 10.73 -31.90 3.43
N LYS A 31 11.69 -32.83 3.33
CA LYS A 31 11.97 -33.80 4.42
C LYS A 31 12.50 -33.13 5.68
N LEU A 32 13.44 -32.18 5.57
CA LEU A 32 13.95 -31.40 6.71
C LEU A 32 12.86 -30.53 7.37
N LYS A 33 12.00 -29.92 6.57
CA LYS A 33 10.85 -29.14 7.01
C LYS A 33 9.85 -30.00 7.77
N ARG A 34 9.63 -31.25 7.33
CA ARG A 34 8.79 -32.21 8.06
C ARG A 34 9.29 -32.44 9.49
N LEU A 35 10.61 -32.42 9.70
CA LEU A 35 11.27 -32.55 11.00
C LEU A 35 11.26 -31.24 11.83
N PHE A 36 11.52 -30.08 11.22
CA PHE A 36 11.50 -28.77 11.90
C PHE A 36 10.10 -28.14 12.09
N ASN A 37 9.04 -28.86 11.72
CA ASN A 37 7.65 -28.40 11.66
C ASN A 37 7.05 -27.84 12.96
N LEU A 38 7.66 -28.08 14.13
CA LEU A 38 7.09 -27.70 15.43
C LEU A 38 7.27 -26.22 15.78
N GLY A 39 8.37 -25.58 15.35
CA GLY A 39 8.67 -24.18 15.71
C GLY A 39 8.09 -23.17 14.72
N SER A 40 8.33 -23.38 13.42
CA SER A 40 7.89 -22.46 12.36
C SER A 40 6.36 -22.37 12.25
N LYS A 41 5.64 -23.48 12.45
CA LYS A 41 4.17 -23.50 12.45
C LYS A 41 3.56 -22.71 13.60
N LYS A 42 4.16 -22.74 14.80
CA LYS A 42 3.67 -21.96 15.95
C LYS A 42 3.80 -20.47 15.68
N ARG A 43 4.98 -20.02 15.23
CA ARG A 43 5.22 -18.62 14.86
C ARG A 43 4.31 -18.14 13.74
N LEU A 44 4.08 -18.99 12.72
CA LEU A 44 3.14 -18.67 11.64
C LEU A 44 1.71 -18.56 12.15
N LYS A 45 1.26 -19.46 13.04
CA LYS A 45 -0.08 -19.43 13.62
C LYS A 45 -0.29 -18.17 14.46
N GLU A 46 0.70 -17.77 15.26
CA GLU A 46 0.68 -16.51 16.01
C GLU A 46 0.61 -15.29 15.09
N ALA A 47 1.44 -15.26 14.05
CA ALA A 47 1.46 -14.19 13.06
C ALA A 47 0.12 -14.05 12.33
N ILE A 48 -0.45 -15.16 11.85
CA ILE A 48 -1.78 -15.19 11.22
C ILE A 48 -2.84 -14.73 12.21
N GLY A 49 -2.77 -15.15 13.48
CA GLY A 49 -3.72 -14.70 14.50
C GLY A 49 -3.71 -13.18 14.73
N ILE A 50 -2.55 -12.52 14.64
CA ILE A 50 -2.45 -11.05 14.73
C ILE A 50 -3.04 -10.39 13.48
N ILE A 51 -2.74 -10.91 12.30
CA ILE A 51 -3.26 -10.40 11.02
C ILE A 51 -4.79 -10.54 10.96
N ASP A 52 -5.31 -11.70 11.37
CA ASP A 52 -6.75 -11.99 11.42
C ASP A 52 -7.47 -11.04 12.36
N LYS A 53 -6.92 -10.82 13.57
CA LYS A 53 -7.48 -9.85 14.53
C LYS A 53 -7.55 -8.44 13.95
N PHE A 54 -6.48 -7.99 13.30
CA PHE A 54 -6.42 -6.68 12.68
C PHE A 54 -7.47 -6.53 11.55
N ALA A 55 -7.60 -7.54 10.68
CA ALA A 55 -8.60 -7.53 9.62
C ALA A 55 -10.04 -7.55 10.18
N LEU A 56 -10.28 -8.31 11.25
CA LEU A 56 -11.58 -8.32 11.95
C LEU A 56 -11.90 -6.97 12.60
N GLU A 57 -10.91 -6.28 13.19
CA GLU A 57 -11.08 -4.93 13.74
C GLU A 57 -11.49 -3.92 12.66
N ILE A 58 -10.88 -3.98 11.46
CA ILE A 58 -11.26 -3.14 10.32
C ILE A 58 -12.72 -3.38 9.92
N ILE A 59 -13.10 -4.65 9.76
CA ILE A 59 -14.47 -5.04 9.37
C ILE A 59 -15.47 -4.58 10.43
N LYS A 60 -15.15 -4.77 11.72
CA LYS A 60 -16.00 -4.36 12.84
C LYS A 60 -16.16 -2.83 12.88
N SER A 61 -15.06 -2.10 12.77
CA SER A 61 -15.07 -0.63 12.72
C SER A 61 -15.94 -0.13 11.57
N LYS A 62 -15.86 -0.76 10.39
CA LYS A 62 -16.65 -0.34 9.24
C LYS A 62 -18.14 -0.66 9.38
N ASN A 63 -18.49 -1.78 10.00
CA ASN A 63 -19.89 -2.09 10.29
C ASN A 63 -20.51 -1.10 11.29
N GLN A 64 -19.72 -0.52 12.21
CA GLN A 64 -20.18 0.52 13.13
C GLN A 64 -20.35 1.88 12.45
N GLU A 65 -19.54 2.20 11.42
CA GLU A 65 -19.67 3.44 10.63
C GLU A 65 -20.90 3.48 9.70
N LYS A 66 -21.47 2.32 9.35
CA LYS A 66 -22.60 2.23 8.40
C LYS A 66 -23.87 2.95 8.85
N GLU A 67 -24.04 3.24 10.13
CA GLU A 67 -25.20 4.00 10.61
C GLU A 67 -25.10 5.51 10.34
N SER A 68 -23.91 6.03 10.00
CA SER A 68 -23.66 7.48 9.96
C SER A 68 -23.28 8.03 8.57
N ASP A 69 -22.70 7.24 7.66
CA ASP A 69 -22.24 7.81 6.38
C ASP A 69 -22.18 6.78 5.24
N LYS A 70 -22.78 7.12 4.09
CA LYS A 70 -22.80 6.32 2.85
C LYS A 70 -21.48 6.48 2.10
N SER A 71 -20.34 6.38 2.79
CA SER A 71 -19.04 6.36 2.14
C SER A 71 -18.91 5.10 1.26
N GLN A 72 -18.83 5.30 -0.06
CA GLN A 72 -18.68 4.25 -1.07
C GLN A 72 -17.26 3.65 -1.09
N ASP A 73 -16.70 3.37 0.07
CA ASP A 73 -15.41 2.69 0.17
C ASP A 73 -15.52 1.27 -0.41
N LEU A 74 -14.40 0.79 -0.93
CA LEU A 74 -14.25 -0.52 -1.54
C LEU A 74 -14.69 -1.65 -0.59
N LEU A 75 -14.37 -1.55 0.71
CA LEU A 75 -14.83 -2.50 1.73
C LEU A 75 -16.35 -2.49 1.86
N SER A 76 -16.99 -1.31 1.83
CA SER A 76 -18.46 -1.17 1.86
C SER A 76 -19.11 -1.86 0.66
N ARG A 77 -18.50 -1.74 -0.53
CA ARG A 77 -18.96 -2.42 -1.75
C ARG A 77 -18.84 -3.94 -1.62
N PHE A 78 -17.73 -4.45 -1.10
CA PHE A 78 -17.58 -5.88 -0.85
C PHE A 78 -18.55 -6.40 0.22
N MET A 79 -18.82 -5.60 1.26
CA MET A 79 -19.83 -5.95 2.26
C MET A 79 -21.24 -6.01 1.66
N PHE A 80 -21.58 -5.11 0.73
CA PHE A 80 -22.85 -5.12 0.01
C PHE A 80 -22.96 -6.33 -0.94
N LEU A 81 -21.91 -6.62 -1.71
CA LEU A 81 -21.85 -7.82 -2.54
C LEU A 81 -21.99 -9.09 -1.67
N SER A 82 -21.37 -9.09 -0.50
CA SER A 82 -21.45 -10.24 0.41
C SER A 82 -22.82 -10.43 1.09
N SER A 83 -23.74 -9.47 0.97
CA SER A 83 -25.16 -9.69 1.34
C SER A 83 -25.98 -10.29 0.21
N ASP A 84 -25.52 -10.17 -1.04
CA ASP A 84 -26.22 -10.68 -2.23
C ASP A 84 -25.80 -12.14 -2.55
N TYR A 85 -24.62 -12.55 -2.09
CA TYR A 85 -24.19 -13.95 -2.09
C TYR A 85 -24.89 -14.75 -0.98
N GLU A 86 -25.46 -15.91 -1.32
CA GLU A 86 -25.95 -16.88 -0.35
C GLU A 86 -24.78 -17.55 0.40
N PHE A 87 -24.29 -16.90 1.45
CA PHE A 87 -23.44 -17.55 2.43
C PHE A 87 -24.28 -18.42 3.35
N GLN A 88 -23.87 -19.68 3.56
CA GLN A 88 -24.54 -20.61 4.48
C GLN A 88 -24.54 -20.10 5.93
N ASP A 89 -23.52 -19.32 6.32
CA ASP A 89 -23.38 -18.77 7.67
C ASP A 89 -22.70 -17.38 7.68
N GLN A 90 -22.80 -16.69 8.82
CA GLN A 90 -22.12 -15.40 9.03
C GLN A 90 -20.60 -15.53 9.15
N GLU A 91 -20.08 -16.72 9.44
CA GLU A 91 -18.66 -16.98 9.61
C GLU A 91 -17.93 -16.93 8.26
N GLN A 92 -18.49 -17.55 7.23
CA GLN A 92 -18.00 -17.55 5.86
C GLN A 92 -18.01 -16.16 5.25
N LYS A 93 -19.07 -15.38 5.51
CA LYS A 93 -19.13 -13.97 5.11
C LYS A 93 -17.98 -13.18 5.74
N THR A 94 -17.77 -13.35 7.04
CA THR A 94 -16.69 -12.68 7.78
C THR A 94 -15.32 -13.11 7.26
N LYS A 95 -15.13 -14.40 6.99
CA LYS A 95 -13.90 -14.97 6.42
C LYS A 95 -13.62 -14.41 5.03
N PHE A 96 -14.63 -14.32 4.17
CA PHE A 96 -14.50 -13.74 2.84
C PHE A 96 -14.04 -12.28 2.89
N LEU A 97 -14.68 -11.45 3.72
CA LEU A 97 -14.29 -10.05 3.89
C LEU A 97 -12.87 -9.91 4.46
N ARG A 98 -12.51 -10.79 5.41
CA ARG A 98 -11.17 -10.83 5.99
C ARG A 98 -10.12 -11.16 4.94
N ASP A 99 -10.37 -12.16 4.11
CA ASP A 99 -9.46 -12.58 3.05
C ASP A 99 -9.28 -11.48 1.99
N ILE A 100 -10.34 -10.70 1.71
CA ILE A 100 -10.26 -9.49 0.86
C ILE A 100 -9.33 -8.45 1.50
N VAL A 101 -9.55 -8.07 2.76
CA VAL A 101 -8.73 -7.08 3.46
C VAL A 101 -7.26 -7.49 3.44
N ILE A 102 -6.97 -8.74 3.77
CA ILE A 102 -5.61 -9.29 3.76
C ILE A 102 -5.00 -9.20 2.35
N SER A 103 -5.77 -9.54 1.31
CA SER A 103 -5.31 -9.47 -0.09
C SER A 103 -4.94 -8.06 -0.51
N PHE A 104 -5.73 -7.05 -0.14
CA PHE A 104 -5.41 -5.65 -0.43
C PHE A 104 -4.15 -5.18 0.29
N VAL A 105 -3.98 -5.55 1.57
CA VAL A 105 -2.76 -5.21 2.32
C VAL A 105 -1.53 -5.89 1.71
N LEU A 106 -1.65 -7.17 1.30
CA LEU A 106 -0.59 -7.92 0.62
C LEU A 106 -0.17 -7.25 -0.69
N ALA A 107 -1.14 -6.87 -1.52
CA ALA A 107 -0.87 -6.22 -2.79
C ALA A 107 -0.25 -4.82 -2.61
N GLY A 108 -0.76 -4.04 -1.66
CA GLY A 108 -0.37 -2.65 -1.47
C GLY A 108 0.98 -2.47 -0.78
N LYS A 109 1.26 -3.18 0.32
CA LYS A 109 2.37 -2.83 1.22
C LYS A 109 3.73 -2.84 0.53
N ASP A 110 4.12 -3.98 -0.02
CA ASP A 110 5.47 -4.18 -0.56
C ASP A 110 5.63 -3.52 -1.93
N THR A 111 4.57 -3.50 -2.75
CA THR A 111 4.57 -2.84 -4.06
C THR A 111 4.71 -1.32 -3.92
N ILE A 112 3.92 -0.69 -3.03
CA ILE A 112 3.98 0.77 -2.81
C ILE A 112 5.32 1.14 -2.16
N SER A 113 5.80 0.35 -1.20
CA SER A 113 7.12 0.60 -0.57
C SER A 113 8.24 0.56 -1.60
N THR A 114 8.21 -0.40 -2.52
CA THR A 114 9.21 -0.52 -3.60
C THR A 114 9.09 0.63 -4.59
N ALA A 115 7.87 0.96 -5.03
CA ALA A 115 7.62 2.08 -5.95
C ALA A 115 8.10 3.42 -5.36
N LEU A 116 7.83 3.68 -4.07
CA LEU A 116 8.30 4.88 -3.38
C LEU A 116 9.82 4.91 -3.24
N THR A 117 10.45 3.76 -2.96
CA THR A 117 11.91 3.66 -2.88
C THR A 117 12.55 4.03 -4.21
N TRP A 118 12.04 3.49 -5.33
CA TRP A 118 12.49 3.84 -6.67
C TRP A 118 12.23 5.30 -7.01
N PHE A 119 11.06 5.82 -6.66
CA PHE A 119 10.71 7.22 -6.87
C PHE A 119 11.70 8.17 -6.17
N PHE A 120 11.99 7.94 -4.88
CA PHE A 120 12.95 8.78 -4.15
C PHE A 120 14.38 8.59 -4.64
N TRP A 121 14.76 7.37 -5.02
CA TRP A 121 16.06 7.10 -5.62
C TRP A 121 16.26 7.95 -6.89
N LEU A 122 15.31 7.89 -7.81
CA LEU A 122 15.37 8.62 -9.08
C LEU A 122 15.38 10.14 -8.85
N LEU A 123 14.63 10.64 -7.85
CA LEU A 123 14.61 12.06 -7.50
C LEU A 123 15.98 12.56 -6.99
N MET A 124 16.68 11.74 -6.21
CA MET A 124 18.03 12.06 -5.75
C MET A 124 19.04 12.08 -6.90
N GLU A 125 18.87 11.18 -7.87
CA GLU A 125 19.73 11.10 -9.05
C GLU A 125 19.50 12.26 -10.04
N ASN A 126 18.31 12.88 -10.01
CA ASN A 126 17.90 13.95 -10.93
C ASN A 126 17.41 15.21 -10.19
N PRO A 127 18.32 16.02 -9.60
CA PRO A 127 17.94 17.20 -8.82
C PRO A 127 17.18 18.27 -9.62
N CYS A 128 17.35 18.31 -10.95
CA CYS A 128 16.59 19.20 -11.84
C CYS A 128 15.10 18.84 -11.87
N CYS A 129 14.77 17.55 -11.98
CA CYS A 129 13.39 17.06 -11.93
C CYS A 129 12.76 17.34 -10.56
N GLY A 130 13.51 17.13 -9.47
CA GLY A 130 13.06 17.46 -8.12
C GLY A 130 12.71 18.94 -7.95
N ARG A 131 13.49 19.85 -8.55
CA ARG A 131 13.23 21.30 -8.51
C ARG A 131 11.96 21.68 -9.28
N LEU A 132 11.73 21.09 -10.45
CA LEU A 132 10.51 21.32 -11.25
C LEU A 132 9.25 20.83 -10.52
N ILE A 133 9.31 19.63 -9.95
CA ILE A 133 8.20 19.08 -9.14
C ILE A 133 7.92 20.00 -7.94
N TYR A 134 8.97 20.51 -7.27
CA TYR A 134 8.82 21.46 -6.16
C TYR A 134 8.19 22.80 -6.60
N GLN A 135 8.56 23.30 -7.78
CA GLN A 135 7.93 24.49 -8.36
C GLN A 135 6.44 24.26 -8.64
N GLU A 136 6.07 23.16 -9.30
CA GLU A 136 4.66 22.81 -9.54
C GLU A 136 3.86 22.68 -8.22
N LEU A 137 4.45 22.05 -7.20
CA LEU A 137 3.83 21.94 -5.87
C LEU A 137 3.60 23.31 -5.21
N THR A 138 4.50 24.26 -5.43
CA THR A 138 4.42 25.62 -4.88
C THR A 138 3.43 26.49 -5.66
N GLU A 139 3.27 26.26 -6.96
CA GLU A 139 2.30 26.94 -7.82
C GLU A 139 0.86 26.48 -7.59
N VAL A 140 0.66 25.17 -7.41
CA VAL A 140 -0.67 24.60 -7.11
C VAL A 140 -1.12 24.97 -5.69
N ALA A 141 -0.16 25.18 -4.76
CA ALA A 141 -0.43 25.59 -3.39
C ALA A 141 0.51 26.72 -2.94
N PRO A 142 0.12 28.01 -3.11
CA PRO A 142 0.90 29.15 -2.68
C PRO A 142 1.23 29.08 -1.19
N LEU A 143 2.45 29.47 -0.82
CA LEU A 143 3.01 29.44 0.54
C LEU A 143 2.28 30.32 1.58
N GLU A 144 1.19 31.01 1.24
CA GLU A 144 0.52 31.96 2.12
C GLU A 144 -0.40 31.32 3.19
N ALA A 145 -0.61 30.00 3.16
CA ALA A 145 -1.41 29.27 4.16
C ALA A 145 -0.56 28.52 5.19
N VAL A 146 0.64 29.01 5.51
CA VAL A 146 1.55 28.38 6.49
C VAL A 146 1.11 28.74 7.91
N SER A 147 0.32 27.86 8.52
CA SER A 147 0.38 27.63 9.96
C SER A 147 1.16 26.34 10.20
N GLU A 148 2.24 26.46 10.97
CA GLU A 148 3.48 25.64 11.05
C GLU A 148 3.36 24.15 11.41
N SER A 149 2.21 23.48 11.33
CA SER A 149 2.12 22.12 11.88
C SER A 149 1.09 21.18 11.28
N ARG A 150 0.42 21.56 10.19
CA ARG A 150 -0.50 20.64 9.50
C ARG A 150 0.14 20.07 8.24
N MET A 151 0.30 18.75 8.25
CA MET A 151 0.50 17.93 7.05
C MET A 151 -0.50 18.38 5.97
N ARG A 152 0.00 18.90 4.84
CA ARG A 152 -0.85 19.39 3.75
C ARG A 152 -1.57 18.19 3.13
N ILE A 153 -2.89 18.25 3.08
CA ILE A 153 -3.72 17.26 2.40
C ILE A 153 -3.99 17.82 1.00
N PHE A 154 -3.41 17.22 -0.02
CA PHE A 154 -3.71 17.58 -1.41
C PHE A 154 -5.04 16.93 -1.82
N SER A 155 -5.91 17.71 -2.45
CA SER A 155 -7.13 17.17 -3.07
C SER A 155 -6.78 16.41 -4.35
N TYR A 156 -7.72 15.60 -4.83
CA TYR A 156 -7.59 14.93 -6.12
C TYR A 156 -7.39 15.94 -7.27
N ASP A 157 -8.09 17.07 -7.22
CA ASP A 157 -7.96 18.14 -8.22
C ASP A 157 -6.57 18.79 -8.19
N ASP A 158 -5.95 18.89 -7.01
CA ASP A 158 -4.59 19.40 -6.88
C ASP A 158 -3.58 18.42 -7.47
N LEU A 159 -3.74 17.11 -7.17
CA LEU A 159 -2.90 16.05 -7.73
C LEU A 159 -2.97 16.01 -9.26
N LYS A 160 -4.15 16.24 -9.84
CA LYS A 160 -4.35 16.26 -11.29
C LYS A 160 -3.56 17.40 -11.98
N ARG A 161 -3.26 18.47 -11.25
CA ARG A 161 -2.50 19.63 -11.78
C ARG A 161 -0.99 19.42 -11.77
N LEU A 162 -0.49 18.39 -11.08
CA LEU A 162 0.94 18.06 -10.99
C LEU A 162 1.41 17.25 -12.21
N HIS A 163 1.56 17.94 -13.34
CA HIS A 163 1.86 17.30 -14.62
C HIS A 163 3.27 16.69 -14.65
N CYS A 164 4.31 17.39 -14.17
CA CYS A 164 5.66 16.83 -14.08
C CYS A 164 5.71 15.62 -13.15
N LEU A 165 5.00 15.67 -12.01
CA LEU A 165 4.92 14.53 -11.11
C LEU A 165 4.30 13.30 -11.78
N HIS A 166 3.21 13.48 -12.52
CA HIS A 166 2.54 12.38 -13.23
C HIS A 166 3.42 11.80 -14.35
N SER A 167 4.05 12.65 -15.15
CA SER A 167 5.00 12.22 -16.19
C SER A 167 6.20 11.48 -15.61
N TYR A 168 6.68 11.89 -14.44
CA TYR A 168 7.82 11.26 -13.79
C TYR A 168 7.49 9.87 -13.25
N ILE A 169 6.33 9.72 -12.60
CA ILE A 169 5.85 8.42 -12.09
C ILE A 169 5.55 7.44 -13.23
N ARG A 170 5.01 7.94 -14.36
CA ARG A 170 4.60 7.09 -15.47
C ARG A 170 5.77 6.65 -16.34
N ASP A 171 6.64 7.58 -16.72
CA ASP A 171 7.52 7.33 -17.85
C ASP A 171 8.98 7.00 -17.45
N ASN A 172 9.48 7.29 -16.24
CA ASN A 172 10.88 7.04 -15.77
C ASN A 172 12.04 7.51 -16.71
N GLU A 173 11.77 7.86 -17.97
CA GLU A 173 12.69 8.16 -19.08
C GLU A 173 12.72 9.65 -19.45
N THR A 174 11.89 10.49 -18.81
CA THR A 174 11.86 11.95 -19.05
C THR A 174 13.09 12.70 -18.54
N VAL A 175 14.08 11.97 -18.00
CA VAL A 175 15.42 12.52 -17.68
C VAL A 175 16.06 13.18 -18.90
N SER A 176 15.83 12.65 -20.11
CA SER A 176 16.41 13.22 -21.35
C SER A 176 15.70 14.49 -21.85
N THR A 177 14.41 14.70 -21.54
CA THR A 177 13.66 15.88 -22.00
C THR A 177 13.79 17.08 -21.08
N CYS A 178 14.21 16.88 -19.83
CA CYS A 178 14.46 17.97 -18.88
C CYS A 178 15.57 18.93 -19.36
N GLY A 179 16.57 18.42 -20.09
CA GLY A 179 17.58 19.24 -20.76
C GLY A 179 17.05 20.05 -21.95
N HIS A 180 15.94 19.64 -22.57
CA HIS A 180 15.34 20.32 -23.72
C HIS A 180 14.34 21.41 -23.30
N GLN A 181 13.62 21.21 -22.19
CA GLN A 181 12.70 22.21 -21.63
C GLN A 181 13.43 23.45 -21.07
N LEU A 182 14.63 23.27 -20.49
CA LEU A 182 15.47 24.39 -20.00
C LEU A 182 15.98 25.28 -21.14
N LYS A 183 16.31 24.74 -22.31
CA LYS A 183 16.71 25.56 -23.48
C LYS A 183 15.59 26.41 -24.05
N ILE A 184 14.33 26.08 -23.80
CA ILE A 184 13.18 26.88 -24.24
C ILE A 184 12.88 28.01 -23.25
N ASN A 185 13.19 27.84 -21.96
CA ASN A 185 12.98 28.88 -20.94
C ASN A 185 14.20 29.80 -20.71
N ASP A 186 15.42 29.38 -21.06
CA ASP A 186 16.65 30.20 -20.97
C ASP A 186 16.95 30.98 -22.27
N GLY A 187 16.03 30.91 -23.25
CA GLY A 187 16.10 31.59 -24.55
C GLY A 187 15.13 32.76 -24.71
N ARG A 188 14.66 33.35 -23.61
CA ARG A 188 13.84 34.57 -23.62
C ARG A 188 14.47 35.65 -22.75
#